data_AF-A0A6N8H8K2-F1
#
_entry.id   AF-A0A6N8H8K2-F1
#
_cell.length_a   1.000
_cell.length_b   1.000
_cell.length_c   1.000
_cell.angle_alpha   90.00
_cell.angle_beta   90.00
_cell.angle_gamma   90.00
#
_symmetry.space_group_name_H-M   'P 1'
#
loop_
_entity.id
_entity.type
_entity.pdbx_description
1 polymer ?
#
loop_
_entity_poly.entity_id
_entity_poly.type
_entity_poly.pdbx_seq_one_letter_code
_entity_poly.pdbx_strand_id
1 'polypeptide(L)'
;MEQDGFITRCSVEKDARLKRLAATPKGVAYHDRIRASIDRFEQDLQQGLTPEEMAAARVVLNQILHNAQSIEAEAKQSTPERSNETC
;
A
#
# COMPACT_ATOMS: atom_id res chain seq x y z
N MET A 1 -13.35 -0.84 -10.79
CA MET A 1 -12.40 -1.87 -11.29
C MET A 1 -13.06 -2.90 -12.21
N GLU A 2 -14.11 -3.62 -11.77
CA GLU A 2 -14.80 -4.61 -12.64
C GLU A 2 -15.66 -3.91 -13.71
N GLN A 3 -16.42 -2.88 -13.34
CA GLN A 3 -17.17 -2.03 -14.28
C GLN A 3 -16.26 -1.34 -15.32
N ASP A 4 -15.04 -0.98 -14.91
CA ASP A 4 -14.03 -0.37 -15.80
C ASP A 4 -13.28 -1.41 -16.64
N GLY A 5 -13.57 -2.70 -16.44
CA GLY A 5 -13.02 -3.82 -17.19
C GLY A 5 -11.57 -4.18 -16.85
N PHE A 6 -11.04 -3.77 -15.69
CA PHE A 6 -9.68 -4.12 -15.26
C PHE A 6 -9.61 -5.47 -14.55
N ILE A 7 -10.70 -5.89 -13.92
CA ILE A 7 -10.81 -7.19 -13.24
C ILE A 7 -12.11 -7.88 -13.64
N THR A 8 -12.18 -9.19 -13.45
CA THR A 8 -13.37 -10.00 -13.66
C THR A 8 -13.49 -11.07 -12.57
N ARG A 9 -14.72 -11.47 -12.24
CA ARG A 9 -15.02 -12.58 -11.34
C ARG A 9 -15.23 -13.88 -12.11
N CYS A 10 -14.35 -14.86 -11.88
CA CYS A 10 -14.49 -16.21 -12.42
C CYS A 10 -15.02 -17.16 -11.35
N SER A 11 -15.91 -18.10 -11.72
CA SER A 11 -16.31 -19.19 -10.82
C SER A 11 -15.11 -20.08 -10.50
N VAL A 12 -15.04 -20.56 -9.27
CA VAL A 12 -14.03 -21.54 -8.85
C VAL A 12 -14.54 -22.94 -9.17
N GLU A 13 -13.74 -23.77 -9.86
CA GLU A 13 -14.15 -25.12 -10.29
C GLU A 13 -14.60 -26.03 -9.13
N LYS A 14 -14.06 -25.81 -7.94
CA LYS A 14 -14.39 -26.60 -6.72
C LYS A 14 -15.68 -26.15 -6.01
N ASP A 15 -16.08 -24.89 -6.14
CA ASP A 15 -17.31 -24.36 -5.52
C ASP A 15 -17.82 -23.13 -6.30
N ALA A 16 -18.97 -23.28 -6.95
CA ALA A 16 -19.56 -22.22 -7.80
C ALA A 16 -20.03 -20.99 -7.01
N ARG A 17 -20.20 -21.10 -5.68
CA ARG A 17 -20.52 -19.95 -4.80
C ARG A 17 -19.29 -19.07 -4.55
N LEU A 18 -18.10 -19.63 -4.72
CA LEU A 18 -16.85 -18.88 -4.64
C LEU A 18 -16.54 -18.21 -5.98
N LYS A 19 -16.20 -16.93 -5.92
CA LYS A 19 -15.73 -16.14 -7.06
C LYS A 19 -14.29 -15.72 -6.82
N ARG A 20 -13.43 -16.03 -7.80
CA ARG A 20 -12.04 -15.55 -7.83
C ARG A 20 -11.97 -14.28 -8.66
N LEU A 21 -11.31 -13.26 -8.12
CA LEU A 21 -10.95 -12.06 -8.90
C LEU A 21 -9.72 -12.38 -9.76
N ALA A 22 -9.82 -12.06 -11.05
CA ALA A 22 -8.71 -12.15 -12.00
C ALA A 22 -8.56 -10.81 -12.72
N ALA A 23 -7.31 -10.39 -12.97
CA ALA A 23 -7.04 -9.24 -13.83
C ALA A 23 -7.39 -9.60 -15.29
N THR A 24 -8.04 -8.67 -15.98
CA THR A 24 -8.24 -8.80 -17.43
C THR A 24 -6.97 -8.40 -18.17
N PRO A 25 -6.84 -8.69 -19.48
CA PRO A 25 -5.73 -8.17 -20.28
C PRO A 25 -5.61 -6.63 -20.21
N LYS A 26 -6.74 -5.92 -20.16
CA LYS A 26 -6.79 -4.46 -19.95
C LYS A 26 -6.23 -4.08 -18.56
N GLY A 27 -6.59 -4.85 -17.53
CA GLY A 27 -6.06 -4.72 -16.17
C GLY A 27 -4.54 -4.87 -16.10
N VAL A 28 -4.01 -5.92 -16.72
CA VAL A 28 -2.56 -6.18 -16.78
C VAL A 28 -1.83 -5.06 -17.51
N ALA A 29 -2.27 -4.71 -18.73
CA ALA A 29 -1.63 -3.64 -19.50
C ALA A 29 -1.68 -2.28 -18.78
N TYR A 30 -2.77 -1.99 -18.06
CA TYR A 30 -2.88 -0.77 -17.27
C TYR A 30 -1.96 -0.78 -16.04
N HIS A 31 -1.87 -1.91 -15.33
CA HIS A 31 -0.93 -2.11 -14.23
C HIS A 31 0.51 -1.87 -14.70
N ASP A 32 0.90 -2.43 -15.84
CA ASP A 32 2.27 -2.31 -16.35
C ASP A 32 2.60 -0.86 -16.72
N ARG A 33 1.64 -0.12 -17.29
CA ARG A 33 1.79 1.31 -17.57
C ARG A 33 1.97 2.14 -16.30
N ILE A 34 1.19 1.84 -15.25
CA ILE A 34 1.35 2.50 -13.96
C ILE A 34 2.72 2.18 -13.38
N ARG A 35 3.14 0.92 -13.38
CA ARG A 35 4.45 0.50 -12.87
C ARG A 35 5.57 1.26 -13.55
N ALA A 36 5.57 1.28 -14.89
CA ALA A 36 6.56 2.03 -15.65
C ALA A 36 6.54 3.53 -15.36
N SER A 37 5.38 4.10 -15.01
CA SER A 37 5.28 5.51 -14.61
C SER A 37 5.86 5.76 -13.22
N ILE A 38 5.64 4.84 -12.28
CA ILE A 38 6.22 4.90 -10.94
C ILE A 38 7.74 4.77 -11.05
N ASP A 39 8.24 3.78 -11.79
CA ASP A 39 9.67 3.53 -11.93
C ASP A 39 10.39 4.74 -12.55
N ARG A 40 9.81 5.37 -13.59
CA ARG A 40 10.36 6.60 -14.16
C ARG A 40 10.35 7.75 -13.16
N PHE A 41 9.25 7.94 -12.45
CA PHE A 41 9.14 9.00 -11.46
C PHE A 41 10.14 8.83 -10.30
N GLU A 42 10.30 7.60 -9.80
CA GLU A 42 11.30 7.28 -8.78
C GLU A 42 12.72 7.50 -9.30
N GLN A 43 13.00 7.10 -10.55
CA GLN A 43 14.30 7.35 -11.18
C GLN A 43 14.58 8.86 -11.28
N ASP A 44 13.60 9.64 -11.73
CA ASP A 44 13.70 11.10 -11.87
C ASP A 44 13.93 11.78 -10.51
N LEU A 45 13.22 11.35 -9.47
CA LEU A 45 13.41 11.85 -8.11
C LEU A 45 14.80 11.53 -7.54
N GLN A 46 15.39 10.42 -7.97
CA GLN A 46 16.68 9.92 -7.50
C GLN A 46 17.87 10.44 -8.32
N GLN A 47 17.62 11.19 -9.40
CA GLN A 47 18.69 11.72 -10.24
C GLN A 47 19.64 12.60 -9.44
N GLY A 48 20.94 12.31 -9.56
CA GLY A 48 22.01 13.08 -8.93
C GLY A 48 22.38 12.62 -7.51
N LEU A 49 21.67 11.64 -6.94
CA LEU A 49 22.04 11.04 -5.65
C LEU A 49 23.01 9.87 -5.84
N THR A 50 24.05 9.79 -5.01
CA THR A 50 24.91 8.60 -4.97
C THR A 50 24.20 7.43 -4.27
N PRO A 51 24.63 6.18 -4.51
CA PRO A 51 24.11 5.03 -3.79
C PRO A 51 24.24 5.16 -2.26
N GLU A 52 25.32 5.78 -1.78
CA GLU A 52 25.57 6.01 -0.35
C GLU A 52 24.59 7.03 0.23
N GLU A 53 24.32 8.13 -0.48
CA GLU A 53 23.33 9.14 -0.08
C GLU A 53 21.92 8.54 -0.04
N MET A 54 21.59 7.70 -1.03
CA MET A 54 20.32 6.96 -1.09
C MET A 54 20.15 6.04 0.12
N ALA A 55 21.22 5.32 0.47
CA ALA A 55 21.24 4.42 1.62
C ALA A 55 21.10 5.18 2.94
N ALA A 56 21.83 6.29 3.10
CA ALA A 56 21.75 7.15 4.27
C ALA A 56 20.34 7.74 4.42
N ALA A 57 19.75 8.28 3.35
CA ALA A 57 18.38 8.79 3.35
C ALA A 57 17.37 7.72 3.77
N ARG A 58 17.51 6.49 3.25
CA ARG A 58 16.64 5.37 3.63
C ARG A 58 16.72 5.04 5.11
N VAL A 59 17.91 5.02 5.69
CA VAL A 59 18.09 4.78 7.14
C VAL A 59 17.39 5.85 7.96
N VAL A 60 17.62 7.12 7.63
CA VAL A 60 17.03 8.25 8.36
C VAL A 60 15.50 8.25 8.26
N LEU A 61 14.95 8.08 7.05
CA LEU A 61 13.49 8.04 6.85
C LEU A 61 12.83 6.88 7.58
N ASN A 62 13.47 5.70 7.59
CA ASN A 62 12.98 4.55 8.34
C ASN A 62 12.96 4.81 9.86
N GLN A 63 13.98 5.49 10.40
CA GLN A 63 14.01 5.86 11.81
C GLN A 63 12.91 6.85 12.16
N ILE A 64 12.68 7.85 11.29
CA ILE A 64 11.59 8.82 11.48
C ILE A 64 10.23 8.11 11.46
N LEU A 65 10.01 7.20 10.50
CA LEU A 65 8.79 6.41 10.43
C LEU A 65 8.57 5.57 11.69
N HIS A 66 9.62 4.90 12.18
CA HIS A 66 9.55 4.12 13.41
C HIS A 66 9.15 4.99 14.61
N ASN A 67 9.78 6.16 14.76
CA ASN A 67 9.46 7.10 15.84
C ASN A 67 8.00 7.57 15.76
N ALA A 68 7.51 7.89 14.55
CA ALA A 68 6.13 8.31 14.34
C ALA A 68 5.12 7.22 14.72
N GLN A 69 5.42 5.95 14.41
CA GLN A 69 4.59 4.80 14.79
C GLN A 69 4.57 4.59 16.30
N SER A 70 5.70 4.74 16.99
CA SER A 70 5.77 4.65 18.46
C SER A 70 4.91 5.73 19.12
N ILE A 71 4.99 6.98 18.65
CA ILE A 71 4.17 8.09 19.14
C ILE A 71 2.67 7.79 18.94
N GLU A 72 2.28 7.28 17.77
CA GLU A 72 0.89 6.90 17.50
C GLU A 72 0.40 5.79 18.45
N ALA A 73 1.25 4.79 18.73
CA ALA A 73 0.92 3.70 19.64
C ALA A 73 0.75 4.17 21.09
N GLU A 74 1.62 5.07 21.57
CA GLU A 74 1.54 5.68 22.89
C GLU A 74 0.26 6.53 23.04
N ALA A 75 -0.11 7.29 22.00
CA ALA A 75 -1.35 8.07 21.98
C ALA A 75 -2.61 7.19 22.07
N LYS A 76 -2.62 6.02 21.41
CA LYS A 76 -3.74 5.07 21.46
C LYS A 76 -3.89 4.39 22.83
N GLN A 77 -2.78 4.12 23.52
CA GLN A 77 -2.80 3.52 24.87
C GLN A 77 -3.24 4.50 25.97
N SER A 78 -3.14 5.80 25.70
CA SER A 78 -3.45 6.87 26.65
C SER A 78 -4.91 7.31 26.67
N THR A 79 -5.79 6.72 25.85
CA THR A 79 -7.22 7.07 25.83
C THR A 79 -7.95 6.16 26.82
N PRO A 80 -8.44 6.65 27.97
CA PRO A 80 -9.22 5.81 28.86
C PRO A 80 -10.59 5.62 28.22
N GLU A 81 -11.00 4.36 28.00
CA GLU A 81 -12.40 3.99 27.91
C GLU A 81 -13.08 4.50 29.20
N ARG A 82 -13.77 5.64 29.13
CA ARG A 82 -14.71 6.00 30.20
C ARG A 82 -15.85 5.00 30.12
N SER A 83 -15.75 3.97 30.96
CA SER A 83 -16.89 3.26 31.52
C SER A 83 -17.95 4.28 31.94
N ASN A 84 -19.05 4.32 31.20
CA ASN A 84 -20.29 4.91 31.68
C ASN A 84 -21.21 3.75 32.08
N GLU A 85 -20.92 3.17 33.24
CA GLU A 85 -21.95 2.62 34.11
C GLU A 85 -22.63 3.82 34.78
N THR A 86 -23.85 4.18 34.40
CA THR A 86 -24.77 4.85 35.34
C THR A 86 -26.24 4.72 34.92
N CYS A 87 -27.00 4.09 35.83
CA CYS A 87 -28.45 4.13 36.09
C CYS A 87 -29.41 3.40 35.13
#